data_AF-A0A315VXN3-F1
#
_entry.id   AF-A0A315VXN3-F1
#
_cell.length_a   1.000
_cell.length_b   1.000
_cell.length_c   1.000
_cell.angle_alpha   90.00
_cell.angle_beta   90.00
_cell.angle_gamma   90.00
#
_symmetry.space_group_name_H-M   'P 1'
#
loop_
_entity.id
_entity.type
_entity.pdbx_description
1 polymer ?
#
loop_
_entity_poly.entity_id
_entity_poly.type
_entity_poly.pdbx_seq_one_letter_code
_entity_poly.pdbx_strand_id
1 'polypeptide(L)'
;CSPISGDYQCRCEDQYRWPCDQCVTYGSCDNITGDTCGCISGIPVDGQYCQAEDQYTSTAPPVIHQFFVSFELTTRDAGVVEQLRNIRYPIIFSEGVQLSTMNISTVCSPNNTSYQCRCEDQYGWPCDMCSTYGQCSSFLNNTCGCINALPPNNTYCQPLS
;
A
#
# COMPACT_ATOMS: atom_id res chain seq x y z
N CYS A 1 -15.88 41.44 12.39
CA CYS A 1 -15.76 41.11 13.83
C CYS A 1 -16.67 42.01 14.63
N SER A 2 -17.31 41.48 15.67
CA SER A 2 -18.25 42.22 16.53
C SER A 2 -17.93 41.99 18.02
N PRO A 3 -18.16 43.00 18.88
CA PRO A 3 -17.97 42.85 20.31
C PRO A 3 -19.08 41.96 20.91
N ILE A 4 -18.70 41.01 21.76
CA ILE A 4 -19.59 40.12 22.51
C ILE A 4 -19.10 40.05 23.96
N SER A 5 -19.92 40.54 24.90
CA SER A 5 -19.69 40.43 26.35
C SER A 5 -18.32 40.94 26.86
N GLY A 6 -17.76 41.96 26.23
CA GLY A 6 -16.46 42.55 26.62
C GLY A 6 -15.26 42.02 25.82
N ASP A 7 -15.46 41.00 25.00
CA ASP A 7 -14.48 40.48 24.04
C ASP A 7 -14.95 40.67 22.59
N TYR A 8 -14.16 40.18 21.63
CA TYR A 8 -14.48 40.23 20.20
C TYR A 8 -14.67 38.85 19.61
N GLN A 9 -15.62 38.73 18.68
CA GLN A 9 -15.82 37.54 17.88
C GLN A 9 -15.66 37.89 16.39
N CYS A 10 -14.85 37.12 15.67
CA CYS A 10 -14.66 37.27 14.23
C CYS A 10 -15.24 36.06 13.50
N ARG A 11 -16.28 36.28 12.69
CA ARG A 11 -16.89 35.27 11.83
C ARG A 11 -16.49 35.51 10.38
N CYS A 12 -16.22 34.44 9.65
CA CYS A 12 -16.04 34.45 8.21
C CYS A 12 -17.39 34.43 7.49
N GLU A 13 -17.41 35.00 6.28
CA GLU A 13 -18.53 34.84 5.35
C GLU A 13 -18.55 33.43 4.74
N ASP A 14 -19.66 33.08 4.11
CA ASP A 14 -19.82 31.80 3.42
C ASP A 14 -18.66 31.56 2.43
N GLN A 15 -18.19 30.31 2.35
CA GLN A 15 -17.02 29.90 1.56
C GLN A 15 -15.66 30.45 2.01
N TYR A 16 -15.58 31.10 3.17
CA TYR A 16 -14.32 31.46 3.82
C TYR A 16 -14.23 30.80 5.20
N ARG A 17 -13.01 30.46 5.63
CA ARG A 17 -12.74 29.85 6.92
C ARG A 17 -11.42 30.35 7.52
N TRP A 18 -11.32 30.29 8.84
CA TRP A 18 -10.07 30.43 9.58
C TRP A 18 -9.28 29.11 9.53
N PRO A 19 -7.96 29.17 9.33
CA PRO A 19 -7.12 27.97 9.42
C PRO A 19 -7.03 27.43 10.85
N CYS A 20 -6.68 26.14 10.98
CA CYS A 20 -6.63 25.41 12.25
C CYS A 20 -5.83 26.13 13.35
N ASP A 21 -4.67 26.68 13.01
CA ASP A 21 -3.79 27.39 13.95
C ASP A 21 -4.50 28.58 14.59
N GLN A 22 -5.29 29.32 13.80
CA GLN A 22 -6.09 30.46 14.27
C GLN A 22 -7.24 30.00 15.15
N CYS A 23 -7.93 28.92 14.75
CA CYS A 23 -9.01 28.32 15.52
C CYS A 23 -8.56 27.88 16.92
N VAL A 24 -7.36 27.30 17.02
CA VAL A 24 -6.78 26.89 18.30
C VAL A 24 -6.26 28.09 19.09
N THR A 25 -5.60 29.04 18.43
CA THR A 25 -4.98 30.21 19.09
C THR A 25 -6.03 31.13 19.74
N TYR A 26 -7.12 31.43 19.02
CA TYR A 26 -8.15 32.36 19.47
C TYR A 26 -9.40 31.66 20.03
N GLY A 27 -9.47 30.32 19.94
CA GLY A 27 -10.64 29.53 20.32
C GLY A 27 -11.78 29.65 19.32
N SER A 28 -12.15 28.53 18.69
CA SER A 28 -13.30 28.50 17.80
C SER A 28 -14.61 28.71 18.57
N CYS A 29 -15.50 29.52 18.03
CA CYS A 29 -16.85 29.69 18.57
C CYS A 29 -17.90 28.82 17.85
N ASP A 30 -17.47 28.07 16.84
CA ASP A 30 -18.22 27.05 16.14
C ASP A 30 -17.44 25.72 16.11
N ASN A 31 -18.07 24.69 15.56
CA ASN A 31 -17.42 23.39 15.40
C ASN A 31 -16.33 23.49 14.32
N ILE A 32 -15.19 22.87 14.60
CA ILE A 32 -14.12 22.71 13.61
C ILE A 32 -14.55 21.65 12.60
N THR A 33 -14.56 22.00 11.31
CA THR A 33 -14.89 21.11 10.19
C THR A 33 -13.74 21.12 9.19
N GLY A 34 -13.15 19.96 8.93
CA GLY A 34 -12.04 19.83 7.96
C GLY A 34 -10.82 20.66 8.34
N ASP A 35 -10.42 20.64 9.62
CA ASP A 35 -9.31 21.43 10.18
C ASP A 35 -9.42 22.95 10.00
N THR A 36 -10.64 23.45 9.81
CA THR A 36 -10.94 24.88 9.73
C THR A 36 -12.15 25.24 10.60
N CYS A 37 -12.29 26.50 10.98
CA CYS A 37 -13.46 27.00 11.71
C CYS A 37 -14.05 28.23 11.02
N GLY A 38 -15.36 28.43 11.14
CA GLY A 38 -16.05 29.59 10.59
C GLY A 38 -15.91 30.81 11.50
N CYS A 39 -15.55 30.62 12.78
CA CYS A 39 -15.38 31.75 13.68
C CYS A 39 -14.37 31.55 14.82
N ILE A 40 -13.79 32.66 15.27
CA ILE A 40 -12.84 32.73 16.39
C ILE A 40 -13.26 33.75 17.44
N SER A 41 -12.82 33.54 18.69
CA SER A 41 -13.12 34.38 19.85
C SER A 41 -11.97 35.35 20.17
N GLY A 42 -11.59 36.16 19.18
CA GLY A 42 -10.60 37.22 19.35
C GLY A 42 -10.44 38.08 18.10
N ILE A 43 -9.59 39.11 18.19
CA ILE A 43 -9.15 39.89 17.02
C ILE A 43 -7.79 39.34 16.57
N PRO A 44 -7.69 38.82 15.33
CA PRO A 44 -6.41 38.41 14.76
C PRO A 44 -5.44 39.59 14.69
N VAL A 45 -4.21 39.37 15.15
CA VAL A 45 -3.12 40.34 15.00
C VAL A 45 -2.51 40.25 13.60
N ASP A 46 -1.72 41.26 13.21
CA ASP A 46 -0.92 41.26 11.98
C ASP A 46 -1.70 41.07 10.66
N GLY A 47 -2.97 41.49 10.65
CA GLY A 47 -3.79 41.47 9.44
C GLY A 47 -4.14 40.07 8.96
N GLN A 48 -4.17 39.08 9.86
CA GLN A 48 -4.71 37.75 9.55
C GLN A 48 -6.21 37.85 9.23
N TYR A 49 -6.65 37.17 8.17
CA TYR A 49 -8.03 37.18 7.68
C TYR A 49 -8.47 35.78 7.27
N CYS A 50 -9.79 35.58 7.15
CA CYS A 50 -10.39 34.35 6.66
C CYS A 50 -9.88 34.03 5.24
N GLN A 51 -9.39 32.82 5.00
CA GLN A 51 -8.99 32.40 3.65
C GLN A 51 -10.14 31.63 2.98
N ALA A 52 -10.10 31.55 1.65
CA ALA A 52 -11.13 30.85 0.90
C ALA A 52 -11.11 29.34 1.21
N GLU A 53 -12.29 28.75 1.35
CA GLU A 53 -12.48 27.34 1.73
C GLU A 53 -11.89 26.38 0.69
N ASP A 54 -11.76 26.80 -0.57
CA ASP A 54 -11.10 26.05 -1.66
C ASP A 54 -9.60 25.81 -1.40
N GLN A 55 -8.95 26.64 -0.58
CA GLN A 55 -7.55 26.46 -0.16
C GLN A 55 -7.40 25.39 0.93
N TYR A 56 -8.50 25.05 1.63
CA TYR A 56 -8.53 24.04 2.69
C TYR A 56 -9.44 22.85 2.35
N THR A 57 -10.12 22.85 1.20
CA THR A 57 -10.54 21.63 0.54
C THR A 57 -9.27 20.91 0.14
N SER A 58 -8.71 20.21 1.12
CA SER A 58 -7.62 19.26 0.96
C SER A 58 -8.09 18.31 -0.12
N THR A 59 -7.64 18.55 -1.34
CA THR A 59 -7.39 17.50 -2.32
C THR A 59 -6.21 16.72 -1.75
N ALA A 60 -6.46 16.06 -0.61
CA ALA A 60 -5.59 15.02 -0.12
C ALA A 60 -5.36 14.12 -1.33
N PRO A 61 -4.08 13.88 -1.70
CA PRO A 61 -3.78 13.03 -2.83
C PRO A 61 -4.60 11.74 -2.68
N PRO A 62 -5.20 11.23 -3.77
CA PRO A 62 -5.97 10.00 -3.69
C PRO A 62 -5.12 8.95 -2.98
N VAL A 63 -5.61 8.43 -1.86
CA VAL A 63 -4.91 7.44 -1.05
C VAL A 63 -4.89 6.14 -1.85
N ILE A 64 -3.72 5.77 -2.36
CA ILE A 64 -3.53 4.51 -3.07
C ILE A 64 -3.12 3.45 -2.06
N HIS A 65 -3.98 2.44 -1.88
CA HIS A 65 -3.63 1.25 -1.11
C HIS A 65 -2.98 0.20 -2.01
N GLN A 66 -1.79 -0.25 -1.63
CA GLN A 66 -1.10 -1.34 -2.32
C GLN A 66 -1.13 -2.58 -1.44
N PHE A 67 -1.50 -3.71 -2.04
CA PHE A 67 -1.57 -5.00 -1.38
C PHE A 67 -0.69 -5.98 -2.13
N PHE A 68 0.03 -6.83 -1.38
CA PHE A 68 0.71 -8.00 -1.93
C PHE A 68 -0.05 -9.24 -1.49
N VAL A 69 -0.41 -10.08 -2.45
CA VAL A 69 -1.15 -11.32 -2.21
C VAL A 69 -0.37 -12.46 -2.85
N SER A 70 -0.13 -13.52 -2.08
CA SER A 70 0.44 -14.77 -2.58
C SER A 70 -0.66 -15.82 -2.69
N PHE A 71 -0.61 -16.63 -3.75
CA PHE A 71 -1.53 -17.74 -3.96
C PHE A 71 -0.80 -18.91 -4.60
N GLU A 72 -1.32 -20.11 -4.37
CA GLU A 72 -0.84 -21.34 -5.01
C GLU A 72 -1.77 -21.68 -6.18
N LEU A 73 -1.18 -22.05 -7.32
CA LEU A 73 -1.92 -22.51 -8.49
C LEU A 73 -1.50 -23.93 -8.85
N THR A 74 -2.45 -24.87 -8.77
CA THR A 74 -2.26 -26.24 -9.24
C THR A 74 -2.88 -26.41 -10.63
N THR A 75 -2.07 -26.82 -11.61
CA THR A 75 -2.52 -27.07 -12.99
C THR A 75 -1.90 -28.36 -13.53
N ARG A 76 -2.59 -28.98 -14.50
CA ARG A 76 -2.04 -30.11 -15.29
C ARG A 76 -1.37 -29.64 -16.58
N ASP A 77 -1.66 -28.42 -17.01
CA ASP A 77 -1.11 -27.83 -18.22
C ASP A 77 0.07 -26.91 -17.85
N ALA A 78 1.27 -27.34 -18.22
CA ALA A 78 2.49 -26.58 -18.00
C ALA A 78 2.52 -25.25 -18.80
N GLY A 79 1.73 -25.15 -19.87
CA GLY A 79 1.60 -23.93 -20.68
C GLY A 79 1.00 -22.75 -19.91
N VAL A 80 0.26 -23.01 -18.83
CA VAL A 80 -0.30 -21.96 -17.97
C VAL A 80 0.80 -21.11 -17.34
N VAL A 81 1.93 -21.72 -16.95
CA VAL A 81 3.07 -20.99 -16.37
C VAL A 81 3.64 -19.98 -17.38
N GLU A 82 3.77 -20.38 -18.64
CA GLU A 82 4.25 -19.50 -19.72
C GLU A 82 3.23 -18.41 -20.07
N GLN A 83 1.94 -18.69 -19.97
CA GLN A 83 0.90 -17.67 -20.13
C GLN A 83 0.99 -16.62 -19.02
N LEU A 84 1.16 -17.04 -17.76
CA LEU A 84 1.29 -16.15 -16.61
C LEU A 84 2.52 -15.23 -16.73
N ARG A 85 3.65 -15.77 -17.20
CA ARG A 85 4.89 -15.00 -17.47
C ARG A 85 4.71 -13.94 -18.56
N ASN A 86 3.80 -14.17 -19.50
CA ASN A 86 3.55 -13.28 -20.65
C ASN A 86 2.36 -12.33 -20.47
N ILE A 87 1.78 -12.26 -19.26
CA ILE A 87 0.72 -11.30 -18.97
C ILE A 87 1.26 -9.87 -19.09
N ARG A 88 0.47 -9.01 -19.74
CA ARG A 88 0.74 -7.57 -19.82
C ARG A 88 0.04 -6.85 -18.68
N TYR A 89 0.78 -5.99 -17.99
CA TYR A 89 0.30 -5.20 -16.86
C TYR A 89 0.17 -3.71 -17.22
N PRO A 90 -0.69 -2.95 -16.50
CA PRO A 90 -1.59 -3.40 -15.44
C PRO A 90 -2.85 -4.10 -15.97
N ILE A 91 -3.42 -5.02 -15.17
CA ILE A 91 -4.76 -5.58 -15.43
C ILE A 91 -5.77 -4.79 -14.61
N ILE A 92 -6.78 -4.23 -15.28
CA ILE A 92 -7.86 -3.47 -14.65
C ILE A 92 -9.03 -4.42 -14.39
N PHE A 93 -9.44 -4.57 -13.13
CA PHE A 93 -10.60 -5.39 -12.76
C PHE A 93 -11.87 -4.54 -12.66
N SER A 94 -11.76 -3.38 -12.02
CA SER A 94 -12.85 -2.41 -11.84
C SER A 94 -12.26 -1.01 -11.67
N GLU A 95 -13.13 0.00 -11.64
CA GLU A 95 -12.73 1.36 -11.33
C GLU A 95 -12.03 1.40 -9.95
N GLY A 96 -10.79 1.88 -9.91
CA GLY A 96 -9.96 1.96 -8.70
C GLY A 96 -9.25 0.67 -8.27
N VAL A 97 -9.44 -0.48 -8.93
CA VAL A 97 -8.75 -1.74 -8.60
C VAL A 97 -7.97 -2.28 -9.80
N GLN A 98 -6.65 -2.33 -9.65
CA GLN A 98 -5.74 -2.82 -10.68
C GLN A 98 -4.71 -3.79 -10.10
N LEU A 99 -4.37 -4.82 -10.88
CA LEU A 99 -3.19 -5.63 -10.64
C LEU A 99 -2.00 -4.97 -11.33
N SER A 100 -1.06 -4.47 -10.55
CA SER A 100 0.13 -3.77 -11.06
C SER A 100 1.17 -4.73 -11.62
N THR A 101 1.36 -5.89 -10.99
CA THR A 101 2.29 -6.93 -11.41
C THR A 101 1.97 -8.24 -10.71
N MET A 102 2.55 -9.34 -11.20
CA MET A 102 2.56 -10.64 -10.55
C MET A 102 3.90 -11.30 -10.80
N ASN A 103 4.53 -11.78 -9.72
CA ASN A 103 5.79 -12.51 -9.81
C ASN A 103 5.53 -13.96 -9.45
N ILE A 104 6.10 -14.87 -10.24
CA ILE A 104 6.18 -16.28 -9.90
C ILE A 104 7.46 -16.44 -9.09
N SER A 105 7.39 -17.05 -7.92
CA SER A 105 8.59 -17.34 -7.10
C SER A 105 9.00 -18.80 -7.20
N THR A 106 8.05 -19.71 -7.41
CA THR A 106 8.27 -21.16 -7.35
C THR A 106 7.47 -21.88 -8.42
N VAL A 107 8.10 -22.79 -9.13
CA VAL A 107 7.47 -23.69 -10.09
C VAL A 107 7.82 -25.13 -9.71
N CYS A 108 6.79 -25.94 -9.47
CA CYS A 108 6.93 -27.35 -9.14
C CYS A 108 6.43 -28.22 -10.29
N SER A 109 7.21 -29.24 -10.67
CA SER A 109 6.82 -30.21 -11.68
C SER A 109 7.11 -31.64 -11.23
N PRO A 110 6.34 -32.63 -11.71
CA PRO A 110 6.62 -34.03 -11.43
C PRO A 110 8.04 -34.41 -11.87
N ASN A 111 8.78 -35.08 -10.99
CA ASN A 111 10.12 -35.60 -11.27
C ASN A 111 10.19 -37.05 -10.76
N ASN A 112 10.15 -38.01 -11.71
CA ASN A 112 10.08 -39.44 -11.42
C ASN A 112 8.86 -39.78 -10.54
N THR A 113 9.11 -40.24 -9.31
CA THR A 113 8.08 -40.63 -8.33
C THR A 113 7.70 -39.51 -7.36
N SER A 114 8.30 -38.33 -7.48
CA SER A 114 8.10 -37.16 -6.61
C SER A 114 7.89 -35.89 -7.45
N TYR A 115 8.12 -34.73 -6.84
CA TYR A 115 8.14 -33.42 -7.47
C TYR A 115 9.53 -32.78 -7.32
N GLN A 116 9.86 -31.92 -8.27
CA GLN A 116 10.98 -31.00 -8.16
C GLN A 116 10.44 -29.57 -8.21
N CYS A 117 10.75 -28.78 -7.20
CA CYS A 117 10.35 -27.38 -7.09
C CYS A 117 11.55 -26.47 -7.30
N ARG A 118 11.46 -25.59 -8.30
CA ARG A 118 12.50 -24.64 -8.70
C ARG A 118 12.07 -23.22 -8.41
N CYS A 119 13.01 -22.38 -8.02
CA CYS A 119 12.81 -20.95 -7.88
C CYS A 119 12.99 -20.25 -9.22
N GLU A 120 12.23 -19.17 -9.43
CA GLU A 120 12.49 -18.23 -10.51
C GLU A 120 13.72 -17.36 -10.20
N ASP A 121 14.22 -16.66 -11.22
CA ASP A 121 15.34 -15.74 -11.06
C ASP A 121 15.05 -14.72 -9.95
N GLN A 122 16.07 -14.39 -9.15
CA GLN A 122 15.98 -13.53 -7.95
C GLN A 122 15.30 -14.16 -6.73
N TYR A 123 14.91 -15.44 -6.79
CA TYR A 123 14.36 -16.17 -5.64
C TYR A 123 15.22 -17.39 -5.29
N GLY A 124 15.19 -17.79 -4.03
CA GLY A 124 15.90 -18.96 -3.54
C GLY A 124 15.17 -19.66 -2.40
N TRP A 125 15.42 -20.96 -2.27
CA TRP A 125 15.05 -21.70 -1.08
C TRP A 125 16.03 -21.40 0.06
N PRO A 126 15.55 -21.20 1.29
CA PRO A 126 16.42 -21.05 2.45
C PRO A 126 17.17 -22.37 2.76
N CYS A 127 18.31 -22.25 3.46
CA CYS A 127 19.25 -23.36 3.67
C CYS A 127 18.64 -24.61 4.35
N ASP A 128 17.70 -24.40 5.25
CA ASP A 128 16.97 -25.44 5.98
C ASP A 128 16.07 -26.26 5.03
N MET A 129 15.38 -25.59 4.10
CA MET A 129 14.58 -26.24 3.06
C MET A 129 15.46 -27.06 2.12
N CYS A 130 16.60 -26.50 1.70
CA CYS A 130 17.57 -27.18 0.85
C CYS A 130 18.13 -28.46 1.49
N SER A 131 18.42 -28.40 2.79
CA SER A 131 18.96 -29.53 3.55
C SER A 131 17.91 -30.60 3.82
N THR A 132 16.67 -30.18 4.10
CA THR A 132 15.56 -31.07 4.44
C THR A 132 15.04 -31.84 3.22
N TYR A 133 14.84 -31.15 2.09
CA TYR A 133 14.20 -31.71 0.89
C TYR A 133 15.18 -32.12 -0.21
N GLY A 134 16.47 -31.90 0.02
CA GLY A 134 17.54 -32.25 -0.91
C GLY A 134 17.58 -31.31 -2.12
N GLN A 135 18.66 -30.55 -2.23
CA GLN A 135 18.87 -29.65 -3.38
C GLN A 135 19.12 -30.41 -4.69
N CYS A 136 18.65 -29.86 -5.81
CA CYS A 136 18.97 -30.33 -7.16
C CYS A 136 19.87 -29.37 -7.96
N SER A 137 20.23 -28.22 -7.38
CA SER A 137 21.14 -27.23 -7.95
C SER A 137 22.32 -27.01 -7.01
N SER A 138 23.38 -26.37 -7.52
CA SER A 138 24.49 -25.90 -6.68
C SER A 138 24.01 -24.95 -5.59
N PHE A 139 24.59 -25.08 -4.41
CA PHE A 139 24.35 -24.21 -3.26
C PHE A 139 25.10 -22.88 -3.48
N LEU A 140 24.36 -21.77 -3.54
CA LEU A 140 24.93 -20.42 -3.71
C LEU A 140 24.43 -19.55 -2.56
N ASN A 141 25.35 -18.89 -1.86
CA ASN A 141 25.04 -17.92 -0.79
C ASN A 141 24.05 -18.43 0.29
N ASN A 142 24.23 -19.65 0.80
CA ASN A 142 23.33 -20.28 1.77
C ASN A 142 21.89 -20.50 1.29
N THR A 143 21.68 -20.48 -0.03
CA THR A 143 20.40 -20.78 -0.66
C THR A 143 20.59 -21.83 -1.75
N CYS A 144 19.51 -22.48 -2.16
CA CYS A 144 19.50 -23.32 -3.35
C CYS A 144 18.37 -22.89 -4.28
N GLY A 145 18.60 -23.05 -5.59
CA GLY A 145 17.61 -22.74 -6.62
C GLY A 145 16.53 -23.81 -6.77
N CYS A 146 16.71 -25.01 -6.20
CA CYS A 146 15.69 -26.05 -6.29
C CYS A 146 15.81 -27.15 -5.23
N ILE A 147 14.66 -27.79 -4.94
CA ILE A 147 14.51 -28.93 -4.01
C ILE A 147 13.75 -30.09 -4.68
N ASN A 148 13.96 -31.32 -4.21
CA ASN A 148 13.34 -32.55 -4.75
C ASN A 148 12.10 -33.01 -3.95
N ALA A 149 11.23 -32.08 -3.58
CA ALA A 149 9.95 -32.37 -2.94
C ALA A 149 8.91 -31.29 -3.24
N LEU A 150 7.65 -31.60 -2.99
CA LEU A 150 6.57 -30.60 -2.88
C LEU A 150 6.45 -30.19 -1.41
N PRO A 151 6.88 -28.97 -1.02
CA PRO A 151 6.88 -28.57 0.37
C PRO A 151 5.45 -28.36 0.91
N PRO A 152 5.21 -28.64 2.20
CA PRO A 152 3.90 -28.42 2.82
C PRO A 152 3.64 -26.94 3.12
N ASN A 153 2.41 -26.62 3.53
CA ASN A 153 2.01 -25.32 4.10
C ASN A 153 2.21 -24.10 3.20
N ASN A 154 2.03 -24.25 1.88
CA ASN A 154 2.19 -23.17 0.91
C ASN A 154 3.57 -22.49 1.02
N THR A 155 4.63 -23.27 1.30
CA THR A 155 5.98 -22.71 1.40
C THR A 155 6.51 -22.44 -0.01
N TYR A 156 7.10 -21.27 -0.23
CA TYR A 156 7.60 -20.81 -1.53
C TYR A 156 9.00 -20.19 -1.39
N CYS A 157 9.69 -20.05 -2.52
CA CYS A 157 11.00 -19.42 -2.61
C CYS A 157 10.94 -17.94 -2.18
N GLN A 158 11.93 -17.51 -1.40
CA GLN A 158 12.01 -16.15 -0.90
C GLN A 158 12.90 -15.29 -1.80
N PRO A 159 12.69 -13.97 -1.87
CA PRO A 159 13.59 -13.07 -2.61
C PRO A 159 15.04 -13.18 -2.12
N LEU A 160 15.98 -13.26 -3.05
CA LEU A 160 17.41 -13.18 -2.76
C LEU A 160 17.75 -11.71 -2.47
N SER A 161 18.33 -11.45 -1.29
CA SER A 161 18.76 -10.10 -0.87
C SER A 161 19.99 -9.62 -1.62
#